data_AF-A0AAW0T8A7-F1
#
_entry.id   AF-A0AAW0T8A7-F1
#
_cell.length_a   1.000
_cell.length_b   1.000
_cell.length_c   1.000
_cell.angle_alpha   90.00
_cell.angle_beta   90.00
_cell.angle_gamma   90.00
#
_symmetry.space_group_name_H-M   'P 1'
#
loop_
_entity.id
_entity.type
_entity.pdbx_description
1 polymer ?
#
loop_
_entity_poly.entity_id
_entity_poly.type
_entity_poly.pdbx_seq_one_letter_code
_entity_poly.pdbx_strand_id
1 'polypeptide(L)'
;MGDGSGEPRSDLQELQFKSNQVTDETLESTRRMLSLCEESQEAGIKTLVELDTQGQQLDRIEEGMDQINADMKEAEKNLTGMEKCCGLCVLPCNKSSQFKEDESTWKGKEDGVVSSQPQRVMDDRNGLGPSGGYIGRITNDAREDEMEENMGQVNTMIGNLRNMAIDMGSEIENQNRQIGRITRKAESNVTHVQEANEKAGKLLKS
;
A
#
# COMPACT_ATOMS: atom_id res chain seq x y z
N MET A 1 18.43 -39.87 59.33
CA MET A 1 18.09 -39.74 57.90
C MET A 1 16.61 -40.06 57.78
N GLY A 2 15.75 -39.05 57.80
CA GLY A 2 14.31 -39.23 57.63
C GLY A 2 13.98 -39.13 56.16
N ASP A 3 13.69 -40.28 55.55
CA ASP A 3 13.16 -40.36 54.19
C ASP A 3 11.69 -39.93 54.22
N GLY A 4 11.46 -38.66 53.92
CA GLY A 4 10.13 -38.09 53.79
C GLY A 4 9.53 -38.51 52.46
N SER A 5 8.98 -39.73 52.40
CA SER A 5 8.15 -40.19 51.29
C SER A 5 6.88 -39.33 51.24
N GLY A 6 6.89 -38.29 50.41
CA GLY A 6 5.70 -37.50 50.10
C GLY A 6 4.61 -38.41 49.54
N GLU A 7 3.42 -38.37 50.14
CA GLU A 7 2.25 -39.08 49.61
C GLU A 7 2.07 -38.77 48.11
N PRO A 8 1.78 -39.78 47.27
CA PRO A 8 1.42 -39.52 45.88
C PRO A 8 0.18 -38.64 45.86
N ARG A 9 0.25 -37.53 45.11
CA ARG A 9 -0.90 -36.64 44.90
C ARG A 9 -2.09 -37.47 44.44
N SER A 10 -3.25 -37.27 45.06
CA SER A 10 -4.50 -37.87 44.59
C SER A 10 -4.75 -37.47 43.14
N ASP A 11 -5.33 -38.35 42.31
CA ASP A 11 -5.60 -38.10 40.87
C ASP A 11 -6.31 -36.75 40.64
N LEU A 12 -7.17 -36.35 41.58
CA LEU A 12 -7.88 -35.07 41.57
C LEU A 12 -6.94 -33.87 41.75
N GLN A 13 -5.92 -34.00 42.61
CA GLN A 13 -4.90 -32.98 42.83
C GLN A 13 -3.95 -32.86 41.64
N GLU A 14 -3.65 -33.97 40.95
CA GLU A 14 -2.87 -33.92 39.71
C GLU A 14 -3.63 -33.22 38.58
N LEU A 15 -4.94 -33.50 38.43
CA LEU A 15 -5.79 -32.81 37.46
C LEU A 15 -5.91 -31.32 37.73
N GLN A 16 -6.10 -30.91 38.99
CA GLN A 16 -6.13 -29.50 39.38
C GLN A 16 -4.79 -28.79 39.11
N PHE A 17 -3.67 -29.46 39.38
CA PHE A 17 -2.36 -28.92 39.09
C PHE A 17 -2.17 -28.66 37.58
N LYS A 18 -2.51 -29.64 36.74
CA LYS A 18 -2.45 -29.49 35.27
C LYS A 18 -3.40 -28.40 34.76
N SER A 19 -4.61 -28.32 35.30
CA SER A 19 -5.57 -27.28 34.92
C SER A 19 -5.02 -25.88 35.21
N ASN A 20 -4.47 -25.65 36.41
CA ASN A 20 -3.87 -24.37 36.76
C ASN A 20 -2.68 -24.02 35.88
N GLN A 21 -1.82 -25.00 35.57
CA GLN A 21 -0.70 -24.79 34.68
C GLN A 21 -1.16 -24.32 33.28
N VAL A 22 -2.17 -24.99 32.71
CA VAL A 22 -2.72 -24.61 31.39
C VAL A 22 -3.37 -23.23 31.44
N THR A 23 -4.07 -22.88 32.52
CA THR A 23 -4.63 -21.54 32.71
C THR A 23 -3.55 -20.46 32.72
N ASP A 24 -2.45 -20.68 33.45
CA ASP A 24 -1.34 -19.71 33.52
C ASP A 24 -0.63 -19.57 32.17
N GLU A 25 -0.37 -20.68 31.47
CA GLU A 25 0.21 -20.67 30.12
C GLU A 25 -0.71 -19.94 29.11
N THR A 26 -2.02 -20.11 29.23
CA THR A 26 -3.00 -19.43 28.37
C THR A 26 -3.03 -17.93 28.64
N LEU A 27 -2.99 -17.51 29.91
CA LEU A 27 -2.90 -16.11 30.28
C LEU A 27 -1.61 -15.47 29.76
N GLU A 28 -0.47 -16.15 29.87
CA GLU A 28 0.76 -15.66 29.28
C GLU A 28 0.64 -15.51 27.76
N SER A 29 -0.07 -16.43 27.11
CA SER A 29 -0.34 -16.34 25.68
C SER A 29 -1.20 -15.12 25.32
N THR A 30 -2.20 -14.74 26.13
CA THR A 30 -2.98 -13.52 25.86
C THR A 30 -2.14 -12.26 26.00
N ARG A 31 -1.22 -12.21 26.97
CA ARG A 31 -0.26 -11.11 27.10
C ARG A 31 0.71 -11.03 25.90
N ARG A 32 1.20 -12.17 25.40
CA ARG A 32 2.02 -12.20 24.17
C ARG A 32 1.24 -11.72 22.95
N MET A 33 -0.03 -12.10 22.84
CA MET A 33 -0.90 -11.64 21.74
C MET A 33 -1.08 -10.12 21.76
N LEU A 34 -1.26 -9.50 22.93
CA LEU A 34 -1.31 -8.04 23.07
C LEU A 34 -0.04 -7.39 22.53
N SER A 35 1.13 -7.82 23.03
CA SER A 35 2.42 -7.26 22.61
C SER A 35 2.66 -7.40 21.10
N LEU A 36 2.30 -8.53 20.50
CA LEU A 36 2.42 -8.73 19.05
C LEU A 36 1.45 -7.84 18.26
N CYS A 37 0.24 -7.62 18.77
CA CYS A 37 -0.72 -6.72 18.12
C CYS A 37 -0.25 -5.27 18.17
N GLU A 38 0.29 -4.81 19.31
CA GLU A 38 0.86 -3.47 19.46
C GLU A 38 2.03 -3.24 18.50
N GLU A 39 2.97 -4.19 18.44
CA GLU A 39 4.11 -4.13 17.51
C GLU A 39 3.65 -4.12 16.05
N SER A 40 2.66 -4.96 15.71
CA SER A 40 2.07 -4.99 14.38
C SER A 40 1.38 -3.68 14.03
N GLN A 41 0.72 -3.04 14.99
CA GLN A 41 0.05 -1.77 14.79
C GLN A 41 1.06 -0.64 14.55
N GLU A 42 2.15 -0.59 15.31
CA GLU A 42 3.21 0.38 15.09
C GLU A 42 3.86 0.22 13.71
N ALA A 43 4.16 -1.03 13.31
CA ALA A 43 4.69 -1.33 11.98
C ALA A 43 3.70 -0.94 10.87
N GLY A 44 2.40 -1.19 11.07
CA GLY A 44 1.35 -0.80 10.14
C GLY A 44 1.25 0.72 9.95
N ILE A 45 1.34 1.49 11.05
CA ILE A 45 1.33 2.97 10.99
C ILE A 45 2.55 3.48 10.20
N LYS A 46 3.74 2.96 10.48
CA LYS A 46 4.95 3.34 9.72
C LYS A 46 4.79 3.06 8.24
N THR A 47 4.24 1.89 7.89
CA THR A 47 3.98 1.50 6.50
C THR A 47 3.00 2.45 5.80
N LEU A 48 1.91 2.84 6.48
CA LEU A 48 0.96 3.81 5.93
C LEU A 48 1.60 5.17 5.65
N VAL A 49 2.46 5.67 6.55
CA VAL A 49 3.20 6.92 6.35
C VAL A 49 4.16 6.83 5.16
N GLU A 50 4.84 5.69 5.03
CA GLU A 50 5.72 5.43 3.89
C GLU A 50 4.96 5.34 2.57
N LEU A 51 3.77 4.72 2.57
CA LEU A 51 2.90 4.66 1.39
C LEU A 51 2.42 6.06 0.98
N ASP A 52 1.98 6.89 1.91
CA ASP A 52 1.61 8.29 1.62
C ASP A 52 2.78 9.08 1.01
N THR A 53 3.97 8.94 1.61
CA THR A 53 5.19 9.59 1.12
C THR A 53 5.57 9.12 -0.28
N GLN A 54 5.40 7.81 -0.57
CA GLN A 54 5.63 7.23 -1.90
C GLN A 54 4.59 7.72 -2.92
N GLY A 55 3.32 7.84 -2.53
CA GLY A 55 2.26 8.39 -3.38
C GLY A 55 2.60 9.81 -3.85
N GLN A 56 3.00 10.69 -2.94
CA GLN A 56 3.44 12.05 -3.28
C GLN A 56 4.68 12.09 -4.19
N GLN A 57 5.58 11.09 -4.08
CA GLN A 57 6.71 10.97 -5.00
C GLN A 57 6.25 10.58 -6.40
N LEU A 58 5.31 9.65 -6.52
CA LEU A 58 4.74 9.25 -7.80
C LEU A 58 3.99 10.39 -8.48
N ASP A 59 3.27 11.22 -7.73
CA ASP A 59 2.64 12.44 -8.26
C ASP A 59 3.67 13.38 -8.90
N ARG A 60 4.79 13.65 -8.20
CA ARG A 60 5.89 14.46 -8.74
C ARG A 60 6.52 13.85 -9.99
N ILE A 61 6.64 12.51 -10.04
CA ILE A 61 7.16 11.81 -11.21
C ILE A 61 6.18 11.93 -12.38
N GLU A 62 4.88 11.75 -12.15
CA GLU A 62 3.86 11.86 -13.18
C GLU A 62 3.81 13.28 -13.77
N GLU A 63 3.87 14.31 -12.93
CA GLU A 63 4.00 15.71 -13.36
C GLU A 63 5.29 15.95 -14.16
N GLY A 64 6.42 15.39 -13.70
CA GLY A 64 7.69 15.46 -14.42
C GLY A 64 7.63 14.82 -15.81
N MET A 65 6.90 13.72 -15.96
CA MET A 65 6.68 13.09 -17.27
C MET A 65 5.85 13.98 -18.21
N ASP A 66 4.83 14.66 -17.68
CA ASP A 66 4.02 15.61 -18.44
C ASP A 66 4.85 16.84 -18.88
N GLN A 67 5.72 17.34 -18.00
CA GLN A 67 6.63 18.44 -18.33
C GLN A 67 7.62 18.05 -19.43
N ILE A 68 8.25 16.88 -19.33
CA ILE A 68 9.18 16.39 -20.37
C ILE A 68 8.48 16.31 -21.71
N ASN A 69 7.23 15.83 -21.75
CA ASN A 69 6.50 15.78 -23.01
C ASN A 69 6.24 17.17 -23.60
N ALA A 70 5.83 18.14 -22.78
CA ALA A 70 5.64 19.52 -23.21
C ALA A 70 6.94 20.11 -23.78
N ASP A 71 8.06 19.91 -23.09
CA ASP A 71 9.38 20.36 -23.52
C ASP A 71 9.80 19.70 -24.84
N MET A 72 9.52 18.40 -25.01
CA MET A 72 9.82 17.68 -26.26
C MET A 72 9.00 18.17 -27.45
N LYS A 73 7.73 18.54 -27.24
CA LYS A 73 6.89 19.16 -28.28
C LYS A 73 7.45 20.52 -28.71
N GLU A 74 7.92 21.32 -27.77
CA GLU A 74 8.57 22.58 -28.08
C GLU A 74 9.90 22.37 -28.81
N ALA A 75 10.72 21.42 -28.35
CA ALA A 75 11.98 21.05 -29.00
C ALA A 75 11.76 20.60 -30.46
N GLU A 76 10.76 19.76 -30.74
CA GLU A 76 10.44 19.33 -32.11
C GLU A 76 10.03 20.51 -33.01
N LYS A 77 9.22 21.44 -32.48
CA LYS A 77 8.82 22.66 -33.20
C LYS A 77 10.04 23.52 -33.54
N ASN A 78 10.96 23.69 -32.60
CA ASN A 78 12.18 24.47 -32.80
C ASN A 78 13.12 23.80 -33.82
N LEU A 79 13.31 22.48 -33.75
CA LEU A 79 14.09 21.72 -34.74
C LEU A 79 13.49 21.80 -36.15
N THR A 80 12.17 21.69 -36.27
CA THR A 80 11.46 21.86 -37.56
C THR A 80 11.57 23.30 -38.09
N GLY A 81 11.65 24.29 -37.20
CA GLY A 81 11.92 25.68 -37.55
C GLY A 81 13.34 25.89 -38.11
N MET A 82 14.32 25.20 -37.54
CA MET A 82 15.72 25.24 -38.00
C MET A 82 15.92 24.59 -39.37
N GLU A 83 15.21 23.50 -39.68
CA GLU A 83 15.21 22.91 -41.04
C GLU A 83 14.78 23.91 -42.13
N LYS A 84 13.99 24.94 -41.78
CA LYS A 84 13.44 25.92 -42.73
C LYS A 84 14.32 27.17 -42.89
N CYS A 85 15.44 27.28 -42.18
CA CYS A 85 16.32 28.46 -42.22
C CYS A 85 17.43 28.32 -43.27
N CYS A 86 17.04 28.23 -44.54
CA CYS A 86 17.87 28.65 -45.66
C CYS A 86 17.06 29.64 -46.52
N GLY A 87 17.34 30.92 -46.36
CA GLY A 87 16.67 32.00 -47.09
C GLY A 87 16.72 31.79 -48.60
N LEU A 88 15.58 32.02 -49.26
CA LEU A 88 15.36 32.06 -50.70
C LEU A 88 15.06 30.74 -51.45
N CYS A 89 14.66 29.66 -50.78
CA CYS A 89 14.08 28.51 -51.47
C CYS A 89 12.86 27.94 -50.72
N VAL A 90 11.67 28.27 -51.21
CA VAL A 90 10.42 27.58 -50.87
C VAL A 90 10.42 26.25 -51.62
N LEU A 91 11.12 25.23 -51.11
CA LEU A 91 10.98 23.86 -51.64
C LEU A 91 9.69 23.23 -51.08
N PRO A 92 8.72 22.83 -51.92
CA PRO A 92 7.48 22.21 -51.48
C PRO A 92 7.62 20.68 -51.35
N CYS A 93 8.64 20.17 -50.67
CA CYS A 93 8.85 18.74 -50.39
C CYS A 93 9.73 18.65 -49.13
N ASN A 94 9.42 17.97 -48.02
CA ASN A 94 8.61 16.79 -47.74
C ASN A 94 7.90 17.04 -46.40
N LYS A 95 6.65 16.59 -46.24
CA LYS A 95 6.04 16.46 -44.92
C LYS A 95 6.82 15.36 -44.18
N SER A 96 7.87 15.73 -43.44
CA SER A 96 8.40 14.85 -42.41
C SER A 96 7.22 14.56 -41.47
N SER A 97 6.94 13.27 -41.27
CA SER A 97 5.87 12.83 -40.39
C SER A 97 6.16 13.41 -39.01
N GLN A 98 5.37 14.41 -38.60
CA GLN A 98 5.26 14.76 -37.20
C GLN A 98 5.03 13.46 -36.43
N PHE A 99 5.77 13.29 -35.33
CA PHE A 99 5.58 12.16 -34.47
C PHE A 99 4.09 12.06 -34.14
N LYS A 100 3.47 10.91 -34.46
CA LYS A 100 2.06 10.66 -34.17
C LYS A 100 1.98 10.17 -32.74
N GLU A 101 1.96 11.12 -31.83
CA GLU A 101 1.72 10.83 -30.42
C GLU A 101 0.28 10.36 -30.22
N ASP A 102 0.11 9.24 -29.52
CA ASP A 102 -1.21 8.79 -29.12
C ASP A 102 -1.72 9.68 -27.98
N GLU A 103 -2.62 10.62 -28.31
CA GLU A 103 -3.24 11.53 -27.34
C GLU A 103 -3.88 10.78 -26.15
N SER A 104 -4.27 9.51 -26.30
CA SER A 104 -4.85 8.71 -25.22
C SER A 104 -3.87 8.44 -24.07
N THR A 105 -2.56 8.51 -24.31
CA THR A 105 -1.53 8.35 -23.27
C THR A 105 -1.42 9.57 -22.35
N TRP A 106 -1.82 10.75 -22.86
CA TRP A 106 -1.60 12.05 -22.21
C TRP A 106 -2.89 12.76 -21.78
N LYS A 107 -4.06 12.30 -22.25
CA LYS A 107 -5.36 12.77 -21.76
C LYS A 107 -5.68 12.15 -20.40
N GLY A 108 -5.58 12.94 -19.35
CA GLY A 108 -6.04 12.58 -18.01
C GLY A 108 -7.57 12.64 -17.89
N LYS A 109 -8.19 11.48 -17.62
CA LYS A 109 -9.59 11.23 -17.19
C LYS A 109 -10.73 11.55 -18.18
N GLU A 110 -11.09 10.53 -18.96
CA GLU A 110 -12.47 10.25 -19.35
C GLU A 110 -12.76 8.76 -19.11
N ASP A 111 -12.73 8.33 -17.84
CA ASP A 111 -13.63 7.26 -17.38
C ASP A 111 -13.42 6.96 -15.90
N GLY A 112 -14.53 6.95 -15.17
CA GLY A 112 -14.60 6.52 -13.78
C GLY A 112 -14.38 7.65 -12.79
N VAL A 113 -15.45 8.41 -12.51
CA VAL A 113 -15.70 8.90 -11.16
C VAL A 113 -15.52 7.70 -10.23
N VAL A 114 -14.37 7.62 -9.57
CA VAL A 114 -14.17 6.58 -8.56
C VAL A 114 -15.07 6.97 -7.40
N SER A 115 -16.24 6.35 -7.36
CA SER A 115 -17.08 6.25 -6.17
C SER A 115 -16.38 5.34 -5.15
N SER A 116 -15.11 5.64 -4.85
CA SER A 116 -14.36 5.16 -3.69
C SER A 116 -14.34 6.31 -2.68
N GLN A 117 -15.49 6.93 -2.46
CA GLN A 117 -15.75 7.36 -1.10
C GLN A 117 -15.69 6.03 -0.30
N PRO A 118 -14.86 5.90 0.74
CA PRO A 118 -15.03 4.78 1.64
C PRO A 118 -16.43 4.99 2.21
N GLN A 119 -17.41 4.34 1.59
CA GLN A 119 -18.65 4.06 2.24
C GLN A 119 -18.17 3.22 3.40
N ARG A 120 -18.02 3.88 4.56
CA ARG A 120 -17.97 3.22 5.85
C ARG A 120 -19.33 2.53 5.91
N VAL A 121 -19.44 1.39 5.24
CA VAL A 121 -20.30 0.32 5.68
C VAL A 121 -19.68 0.02 7.03
N MET A 122 -20.19 0.70 8.05
CA MET A 122 -20.24 0.15 9.39
C MET A 122 -20.85 -1.22 9.17
N ASP A 123 -19.99 -2.21 9.01
CA ASP A 123 -20.36 -3.59 9.14
C ASP A 123 -20.77 -3.70 10.61
N ASP A 124 -22.05 -3.51 10.88
CA ASP A 124 -22.72 -3.83 12.16
C ASP A 124 -22.58 -5.33 12.52
N ARG A 125 -21.74 -6.05 11.78
CA ARG A 125 -21.14 -7.33 12.13
C ARG A 125 -19.93 -7.19 13.07
N ASN A 126 -19.78 -6.05 13.72
CA ASN A 126 -19.40 -6.03 15.14
C ASN A 126 -20.57 -6.52 16.04
N GLY A 127 -21.49 -7.29 15.46
CA GLY A 127 -22.43 -8.16 16.15
C GLY A 127 -21.65 -9.06 17.08
N LEU A 128 -21.75 -8.72 18.37
CA LEU A 128 -21.42 -9.54 19.52
C LEU A 128 -21.56 -11.01 19.14
N GLY A 129 -20.41 -11.70 19.08
CA GLY A 129 -20.38 -13.15 19.23
C GLY A 129 -21.19 -13.54 20.48
N PRO A 130 -21.71 -14.76 20.51
CA PRO A 130 -22.90 -15.14 21.29
C PRO A 130 -22.74 -14.86 22.79
N SER A 131 -23.15 -13.68 23.27
CA SER A 131 -23.34 -13.25 24.68
C SER A 131 -22.50 -13.92 25.78
N GLY A 132 -21.30 -14.35 25.44
CA GLY A 132 -20.41 -15.17 26.24
C GLY A 132 -19.02 -14.68 25.90
N GLY A 133 -18.27 -14.30 26.92
CA GLY A 133 -16.93 -13.75 26.76
C GLY A 133 -16.02 -14.62 25.91
N TYR A 134 -14.92 -14.03 25.46
CA TYR A 134 -13.86 -14.74 24.73
C TYR A 134 -13.30 -15.92 25.52
N ILE A 135 -13.38 -15.88 26.84
CA ILE A 135 -12.90 -16.88 27.79
C ILE A 135 -14.08 -17.51 28.51
N GLY A 136 -14.19 -18.84 28.39
CA GLY A 136 -15.14 -19.63 29.17
C GLY A 136 -14.71 -19.65 30.64
N ARG A 137 -15.58 -19.18 31.54
CA ARG A 137 -15.30 -19.13 32.98
C ARG A 137 -15.44 -20.52 33.60
N ILE A 138 -14.35 -21.07 34.12
CA ILE A 138 -14.33 -22.39 34.78
C ILE A 138 -14.07 -22.20 36.28
N THR A 139 -13.02 -21.46 36.63
CA THR A 139 -12.68 -21.16 38.02
C THR A 139 -13.27 -19.84 38.52
N ASN A 140 -13.69 -18.96 37.59
CA ASN A 140 -14.16 -17.60 37.83
C ASN A 140 -13.21 -16.85 38.77
N ASP A 141 -11.92 -16.94 38.45
CA ASP A 141 -10.83 -16.30 39.20
C ASP A 141 -10.31 -15.06 38.44
N ALA A 142 -9.44 -14.29 39.10
CA ALA A 142 -8.89 -13.07 38.53
C ALA A 142 -8.06 -13.30 37.25
N ARG A 143 -7.53 -14.51 37.04
CA ARG A 143 -6.76 -14.86 35.83
C ARG A 143 -7.69 -14.93 34.63
N GLU A 144 -8.84 -15.60 34.77
CA GLU A 144 -9.85 -15.67 33.71
C GLU A 144 -10.42 -14.29 33.37
N ASP A 145 -10.62 -13.41 34.36
CA ASP A 145 -11.05 -12.02 34.14
C ASP A 145 -9.98 -11.22 33.36
N GLU A 146 -8.69 -11.37 33.70
CA GLU A 146 -7.59 -10.73 32.95
C GLU A 146 -7.48 -11.28 31.51
N MET A 147 -7.63 -12.60 31.33
CA MET A 147 -7.63 -13.20 29.99
C MET A 147 -8.76 -12.64 29.12
N GLU A 148 -9.96 -12.46 29.69
CA GLU A 148 -11.10 -11.87 28.99
C GLU A 148 -10.81 -10.43 28.56
N GLU A 149 -10.26 -9.62 29.48
CA GLU A 149 -9.87 -8.24 29.18
C GLU A 149 -8.81 -8.17 28.08
N ASN A 150 -7.76 -8.98 28.19
CA ASN A 150 -6.69 -9.06 27.19
C ASN A 150 -7.26 -9.44 25.82
N MET A 151 -8.16 -10.43 25.75
CA MET A 151 -8.78 -10.84 24.49
C MET A 151 -9.70 -9.77 23.90
N GLY A 152 -10.42 -9.00 24.74
CA GLY A 152 -11.20 -7.86 24.28
C GLY A 152 -10.34 -6.76 23.65
N GLN A 153 -9.19 -6.46 24.26
CA GLN A 153 -8.20 -5.52 23.72
C GLN A 153 -7.60 -6.04 22.41
N VAL A 154 -7.17 -7.31 22.36
CA VAL A 154 -6.68 -7.96 21.13
C VAL A 154 -7.72 -7.87 20.00
N ASN A 155 -8.99 -8.16 20.28
CA ASN A 155 -10.05 -8.06 19.26
C ASN A 155 -10.17 -6.64 18.68
N THR A 156 -10.07 -5.63 19.54
CA THR A 156 -10.09 -4.22 19.12
C THR A 156 -8.88 -3.88 18.25
N MET A 157 -7.68 -4.29 18.66
CA MET A 157 -6.45 -4.07 17.90
C MET A 157 -6.48 -4.78 16.54
N ILE A 158 -6.98 -6.02 16.48
CA ILE A 158 -7.16 -6.75 15.23
C ILE A 158 -8.14 -6.02 14.31
N GLY A 159 -9.22 -5.45 14.84
CA GLY A 159 -10.13 -4.59 14.08
C GLY A 159 -9.42 -3.39 13.45
N ASN A 160 -8.55 -2.72 14.21
CA ASN A 160 -7.75 -1.60 13.70
C ASN A 160 -6.73 -2.05 12.64
N LEU A 161 -6.03 -3.18 12.88
CA LEU A 161 -5.11 -3.78 11.92
C LEU A 161 -5.80 -4.12 10.60
N ARG A 162 -7.03 -4.64 10.64
CA ARG A 162 -7.84 -4.91 9.45
C ARG A 162 -8.12 -3.64 8.65
N ASN A 163 -8.51 -2.55 9.33
CA ASN A 163 -8.78 -1.29 8.65
C ASN A 163 -7.50 -0.72 7.98
N MET A 164 -6.37 -0.74 8.70
CA MET A 164 -5.09 -0.34 8.11
C MET A 164 -4.70 -1.20 6.90
N ALA A 165 -4.95 -2.52 6.95
CA ALA A 165 -4.68 -3.41 5.82
C ALA A 165 -5.54 -3.06 4.59
N ILE A 166 -6.81 -2.68 4.78
CA ILE A 166 -7.69 -2.24 3.71
C ILE A 166 -7.19 -0.92 3.10
N ASP A 167 -6.81 0.04 3.94
CA ASP A 167 -6.30 1.34 3.50
C ASP A 167 -4.98 1.18 2.73
N MET A 168 -4.03 0.40 3.26
CA MET A 168 -2.78 0.06 2.58
C MET A 168 -3.03 -0.61 1.23
N GLY A 169 -3.95 -1.58 1.18
CA GLY A 169 -4.28 -2.27 -0.07
C GLY A 169 -4.84 -1.34 -1.14
N SER A 170 -5.76 -0.46 -0.75
CA SER A 170 -6.37 0.52 -1.65
C SER A 170 -5.32 1.50 -2.20
N GLU A 171 -4.42 1.97 -1.34
CA GLU A 171 -3.36 2.90 -1.74
C GLU A 171 -2.35 2.24 -2.69
N ILE A 172 -1.93 1.01 -2.41
CA ILE A 172 -1.05 0.24 -3.30
C ILE A 172 -1.71 0.04 -4.68
N GLU A 173 -3.00 -0.27 -4.73
CA GLU A 173 -3.71 -0.39 -6.02
C GLU A 173 -3.76 0.93 -6.79
N ASN A 174 -3.96 2.06 -6.10
CA ASN A 174 -3.93 3.39 -6.70
C ASN A 174 -2.55 3.69 -7.30
N GLN A 175 -1.51 3.49 -6.51
CA GLN A 175 -0.11 3.71 -6.90
C GLN A 175 0.30 2.79 -8.06
N ASN A 176 -0.10 1.51 -8.06
CA ASN A 176 0.16 0.60 -9.17
C ASN A 176 -0.45 1.07 -10.49
N ARG A 177 -1.70 1.58 -10.45
CA ARG A 177 -2.33 2.17 -11.64
C ARG A 177 -1.60 3.43 -12.10
N GLN A 178 -1.12 4.26 -11.18
CA GLN A 178 -0.31 5.45 -11.49
C GLN A 178 1.02 5.09 -12.14
N ILE A 179 1.76 4.12 -11.59
CA ILE A 179 2.99 3.59 -12.18
C ILE A 179 2.74 3.10 -13.61
N GLY A 180 1.61 2.41 -13.85
CA GLY A 180 1.22 1.99 -15.19
C GLY A 180 1.06 3.15 -16.18
N ARG A 181 0.51 4.29 -15.76
CA ARG A 181 0.42 5.51 -16.59
C ARG A 181 1.79 6.14 -16.80
N ILE A 182 2.55 6.32 -15.72
CA ILE A 182 3.92 6.88 -15.75
C ILE A 182 4.79 6.08 -16.72
N THR A 183 4.70 4.74 -16.70
CA THR A 183 5.48 3.86 -17.58
C THR A 183 5.17 4.15 -19.05
N ARG A 184 3.90 4.24 -19.44
CA ARG A 184 3.51 4.57 -20.82
C ARG A 184 3.98 5.97 -21.23
N LYS A 185 3.81 6.96 -20.36
CA LYS A 185 4.31 8.32 -20.58
C LYS A 185 5.84 8.33 -20.77
N ALA A 186 6.57 7.57 -19.95
CA ALA A 186 8.01 7.45 -20.03
C ALA A 186 8.47 6.79 -21.35
N GLU A 187 7.82 5.71 -21.78
CA GLU A 187 8.12 5.06 -23.08
C GLU A 187 7.92 6.01 -24.26
N SER A 188 6.84 6.80 -24.25
CA SER A 188 6.57 7.83 -25.26
C SER A 188 7.64 8.93 -25.23
N ASN A 189 7.98 9.45 -24.04
CA ASN A 189 9.02 10.46 -23.87
C ASN A 189 10.40 9.96 -24.35
N VAL A 190 10.78 8.71 -24.05
CA VAL A 190 12.03 8.12 -24.52
C VAL A 190 12.09 8.12 -26.05
N THR A 191 10.99 7.72 -26.70
CA THR A 191 10.92 7.69 -28.16
C THR A 191 11.02 9.11 -28.73
N HIS A 192 10.28 10.09 -28.18
CA HIS A 192 10.39 11.50 -28.57
C HIS A 192 11.82 12.04 -28.48
N VAL A 193 12.48 11.80 -27.35
CA VAL A 193 13.85 12.28 -27.09
C VAL A 193 14.82 11.69 -28.11
N GLN A 194 14.71 10.39 -28.42
CA GLN A 194 15.55 9.73 -29.41
C GLN A 194 15.35 10.35 -30.80
N GLU A 195 14.12 10.53 -31.25
CA GLU A 195 13.82 11.11 -32.57
C GLU A 195 14.30 12.56 -32.69
N ALA A 196 14.07 13.38 -31.65
CA ALA A 196 14.53 14.76 -31.63
C ALA A 196 16.07 14.84 -31.66
N ASN A 197 16.76 13.96 -30.93
CA ASN A 197 18.21 13.88 -30.94
C ASN A 197 18.75 13.46 -32.32
N GLU A 198 18.12 12.50 -32.99
CA GLU A 198 18.49 12.13 -34.36
C GLU A 198 18.28 13.28 -35.35
N LYS A 199 17.16 14.01 -35.27
CA LYS A 199 16.89 15.20 -36.10
C LYS A 199 17.94 16.29 -35.87
N ALA A 200 18.22 16.62 -34.61
CA ALA A 200 19.26 17.58 -34.25
C ALA A 200 20.64 17.16 -34.78
N GLY A 201 21.00 15.89 -34.67
CA GLY A 201 22.25 15.34 -35.20
C GLY A 201 22.37 15.43 -36.73
N LYS A 202 21.26 15.32 -37.47
CA LYS A 202 21.25 15.52 -38.94
C LYS A 202 21.46 16.99 -39.32
N LEU A 203 20.83 17.90 -38.57
CA LEU A 203 21.01 19.35 -38.76
C LEU A 203 22.46 19.81 -38.56
N LEU A 204 23.17 19.23 -37.58
CA LEU A 204 24.59 19.55 -37.35
C LEU A 204 25.55 18.98 -38.41
N LYS A 205 25.11 17.98 -39.18
CA LYS A 205 25.89 17.36 -40.26
C LYS A 205 25.59 17.95 -41.64
N SER A 206 24.59 18.81 -41.75
CA SER A 206 24.23 19.55 -42.96
C SER A 206 24.95 20.89 -42.99
#